data_AF-A0A7W9BU83-F1
#
_entry.id   AF-A0A7W9BU83-F1
#
_cell.length_a   1.000
_cell.length_b   1.000
_cell.length_c   1.000
_cell.angle_alpha   90.00
_cell.angle_beta   90.00
_cell.angle_gamma   90.00
#
_symmetry.space_group_name_H-M   'P 1'
#
loop_
_entity.id
_entity.type
_entity.pdbx_description
1 polymer ?
#
loop_
_entity_poly.entity_id
_entity_poly.type
_entity_poly.pdbx_seq_one_letter_code
_entity_poly.pdbx_strand_id
1 'polypeptide(L)'
;MKTIHAALIGTAAVGLLAAGTAIAADGAPKLTQVASFDHQVTGVTVAPDGRIFVNFPRWTDDAPVSVAEVRGGRTTAYPDATWNAWRNAKAQTMPVGEHFVCVQSVVADGRGGLWVLDPAAPGNEKILEGGPKLVRIDLATNRVTKVVRFPGDVALQGTYLNDIRFSPDGRTGYITDSGTRGAIIVVDLEAGTSFRALDGHPATQVEKDVTVTVDGKPLVRPDGRQPAFSADGIALSNDGRTLYFQALTGRTLYAIDTAKLKRDTPKAETVAALRKVGTTTVADGLWMSKAGVLYVTSPTDNSVKRWTGTTLETVVQDKRLRWPDTMSEGPDGTLYVTASHIQDTNWFKPGAPASIKTELFSFKPAR
;
A
#
# COMPACT_ATOMS: atom_id res chain seq x y z
N MET A 1 20.81 63.01 -66.53
CA MET A 1 21.61 63.09 -65.29
C MET A 1 20.75 63.65 -64.18
N LYS A 2 20.82 63.01 -63.01
CA LYS A 2 20.48 63.50 -61.66
C LYS A 2 18.99 63.59 -61.26
N THR A 3 18.65 62.59 -60.45
CA THR A 3 17.62 62.48 -59.42
C THR A 3 17.63 63.63 -58.41
N ILE A 4 16.44 63.99 -57.90
CA ILE A 4 16.23 64.62 -56.58
C ILE A 4 15.14 63.81 -55.86
N HIS A 5 15.42 63.44 -54.62
CA HIS A 5 14.59 62.69 -53.69
C HIS A 5 13.50 63.57 -53.08
N ALA A 6 12.30 63.01 -52.88
CA ALA A 6 11.33 63.48 -51.90
C ALA A 6 10.99 62.31 -50.97
N ALA A 7 11.14 62.56 -49.66
CA ALA A 7 10.82 61.62 -48.59
C ALA A 7 9.31 61.55 -48.36
N LEU A 8 8.78 60.34 -48.12
CA LEU A 8 7.46 60.15 -47.55
C LEU A 8 7.55 59.18 -46.36
N ILE A 9 6.91 59.58 -45.28
CA ILE A 9 6.88 58.98 -43.95
C ILE A 9 6.00 57.72 -43.98
N GLY A 10 6.54 56.57 -43.59
CA GLY A 10 5.79 55.32 -43.42
C GLY A 10 5.54 55.02 -41.94
N THR A 11 4.29 55.06 -41.52
CA THR A 11 3.81 54.60 -40.21
C THR A 11 3.75 53.07 -40.18
N ALA A 12 4.58 52.43 -39.35
CA ALA A 12 4.53 51.00 -39.10
C ALA A 12 3.62 50.71 -37.89
N ALA A 13 2.47 50.09 -38.12
CA ALA A 13 1.64 49.49 -37.08
C ALA A 13 2.14 48.06 -36.81
N VAL A 14 2.74 47.83 -35.64
CA VAL A 14 3.17 46.51 -35.18
C VAL A 14 1.97 45.83 -34.51
N GLY A 15 1.38 44.85 -35.19
CA GLY A 15 0.42 43.93 -34.58
C GLY A 15 1.16 42.88 -33.75
N LEU A 16 1.05 42.92 -32.43
CA LEU A 16 1.46 41.82 -31.56
C LEU A 16 0.47 40.66 -31.72
N LEU A 17 0.86 39.63 -32.46
CA LEU A 17 0.26 38.30 -32.37
C LEU A 17 0.73 37.64 -31.06
N ALA A 18 -0.14 37.67 -30.05
CA ALA A 18 0.04 36.82 -28.87
C ALA A 18 -0.19 35.37 -29.28
N ALA A 19 0.89 34.63 -29.50
CA ALA A 19 0.85 33.19 -29.64
C ALA A 19 0.49 32.58 -28.27
N GLY A 20 -0.80 32.32 -28.07
CA GLY A 20 -1.27 31.51 -26.95
C GLY A 20 -0.73 30.10 -27.12
N THR A 21 0.22 29.71 -26.27
CA THR A 21 0.58 28.31 -26.10
C THR A 21 -0.64 27.60 -25.50
N ALA A 22 -1.38 26.88 -26.34
CA ALA A 22 -2.35 25.91 -25.87
C ALA A 22 -1.58 24.84 -25.09
N ILE A 23 -1.70 24.86 -23.77
CA ILE A 23 -1.34 23.74 -22.92
C ILE A 23 -2.29 22.62 -23.32
N ALA A 24 -1.77 21.58 -23.96
CA ALA A 24 -2.53 20.37 -24.21
C ALA A 24 -3.08 19.88 -22.87
N ALA A 25 -4.40 19.64 -22.80
CA ALA A 25 -4.98 18.91 -21.69
C ALA A 25 -4.33 17.52 -21.68
N ASP A 26 -3.45 17.26 -20.73
CA ASP A 26 -2.87 15.92 -20.53
C ASP A 26 -4.03 14.94 -20.34
N GLY A 27 -4.16 13.99 -21.27
CA GLY A 27 -5.15 12.92 -21.16
C GLY A 27 -4.91 12.10 -19.90
N ALA A 28 -5.94 11.36 -19.45
CA ALA A 28 -5.83 10.48 -18.30
C ALA A 28 -4.58 9.56 -18.43
N PRO A 29 -3.79 9.37 -17.35
CA PRO A 29 -2.62 8.50 -17.35
C PRO A 29 -2.88 7.14 -17.99
N LYS A 30 -2.00 6.74 -18.92
CA LYS A 30 -2.10 5.43 -19.57
C LYS A 30 -1.69 4.31 -18.61
N LEU A 31 -2.65 3.48 -18.23
CA LEU A 31 -2.42 2.29 -17.40
C LEU A 31 -1.80 1.15 -18.22
N THR A 32 -0.61 0.69 -17.80
CA THR A 32 0.18 -0.36 -18.45
C THR A 32 0.31 -1.58 -17.53
N GLN A 33 -0.03 -2.76 -18.03
CA GLN A 33 0.18 -4.01 -17.28
C GLN A 33 1.67 -4.38 -17.27
N VAL A 34 2.21 -4.63 -16.08
CA VAL A 34 3.61 -4.98 -15.83
C VAL A 34 3.77 -6.50 -15.73
N ALA A 35 2.85 -7.16 -15.02
CA ALA A 35 2.83 -8.60 -14.83
C ALA A 35 1.41 -9.09 -14.56
N SER A 36 1.20 -10.39 -14.74
CA SER A 36 0.00 -11.12 -14.32
C SER A 36 0.44 -12.34 -13.49
N PHE A 37 -0.39 -12.72 -12.53
CA PHE A 37 -0.11 -13.80 -11.60
C PHE A 37 -1.30 -14.76 -11.56
N ASP A 38 -1.03 -16.05 -11.34
CA ASP A 38 -2.07 -17.07 -11.19
C ASP A 38 -2.62 -17.17 -9.75
N HIS A 39 -2.06 -16.38 -8.83
CA HIS A 39 -2.38 -16.30 -7.41
C HIS A 39 -2.65 -14.85 -7.02
N GLN A 40 -3.29 -14.64 -5.86
CA GLN A 40 -3.65 -13.31 -5.40
C GLN A 40 -2.43 -12.51 -4.95
N VAL A 41 -2.14 -11.39 -5.65
CA VAL A 41 -1.10 -10.43 -5.26
C VAL A 41 -1.71 -9.34 -4.38
N THR A 42 -1.00 -8.93 -3.32
CA THR A 42 -1.40 -7.77 -2.50
C THR A 42 -0.32 -6.70 -2.53
N GLY A 43 0.85 -6.96 -1.97
CA GLY A 43 1.92 -5.98 -1.89
C GLY A 43 2.75 -5.86 -3.17
N VAL A 44 3.24 -4.65 -3.41
CA VAL A 44 4.31 -4.35 -4.37
C VAL A 44 5.27 -3.33 -3.78
N THR A 45 6.56 -3.49 -4.08
CA THR A 45 7.54 -2.44 -3.87
C THR A 45 8.54 -2.37 -5.01
N VAL A 46 8.98 -1.15 -5.32
CA VAL A 46 10.05 -0.87 -6.29
C VAL A 46 11.25 -0.33 -5.55
N ALA A 47 12.35 -1.06 -5.57
CA ALA A 47 13.60 -0.66 -4.95
C ALA A 47 14.28 0.48 -5.72
N PRO A 48 15.24 1.22 -5.10
CA PRO A 48 15.94 2.32 -5.76
C PRO A 48 16.68 1.94 -7.05
N ASP A 49 17.09 0.68 -7.18
CA ASP A 49 17.73 0.11 -8.38
C ASP A 49 16.73 -0.35 -9.46
N GLY A 50 15.43 -0.13 -9.23
CA GLY A 50 14.36 -0.49 -10.15
C GLY A 50 13.87 -1.94 -10.03
N ARG A 51 14.43 -2.76 -9.13
CA ARG A 51 13.91 -4.11 -8.88
C ARG A 51 12.50 -4.04 -8.29
N ILE A 52 11.63 -4.92 -8.76
CA ILE A 52 10.22 -4.97 -8.34
C ILE A 52 10.01 -6.26 -7.54
N PHE A 53 9.41 -6.13 -6.36
CA PHE A 53 9.06 -7.26 -5.51
C PHE A 53 7.57 -7.24 -5.21
N VAL A 54 6.98 -8.43 -5.12
CA VAL A 54 5.56 -8.63 -4.79
C VAL A 54 5.41 -9.75 -3.78
N ASN A 55 4.27 -9.79 -3.09
CA ASN A 55 3.90 -10.92 -2.24
C ASN A 55 2.52 -11.48 -2.55
N PHE A 56 2.32 -12.72 -2.10
CA PHE A 56 1.08 -13.49 -2.25
C PHE A 56 0.70 -14.08 -0.89
N PRO A 57 -0.32 -13.54 -0.20
CA PRO A 57 -0.80 -14.12 1.04
C PRO A 57 -1.51 -15.44 0.77
N ARG A 58 -1.45 -16.37 1.74
CA ARG A 58 -2.17 -17.65 1.68
C ARG A 58 -3.58 -17.50 2.25
N TRP A 59 -4.41 -16.71 1.57
CA TRP A 59 -5.79 -16.44 2.00
C TRP A 59 -6.77 -17.51 1.52
N THR A 60 -6.92 -17.66 0.22
CA THR A 60 -7.93 -18.56 -0.37
C THR A 60 -7.32 -19.82 -0.96
N ASP A 61 -6.01 -19.82 -1.19
CA ASP A 61 -5.24 -20.95 -1.71
C ASP A 61 -3.92 -21.16 -0.94
N ASP A 62 -3.20 -22.24 -1.28
CA ASP A 62 -1.85 -22.52 -0.78
C ASP A 62 -0.81 -22.02 -1.78
N ALA A 63 -0.70 -20.69 -1.92
CA ALA A 63 0.18 -20.03 -2.89
C ALA A 63 1.62 -20.60 -2.83
N PRO A 64 2.22 -20.97 -3.98
CA PRO A 64 3.51 -21.65 -4.04
C PRO A 64 4.70 -20.73 -3.73
N VAL A 65 4.50 -19.41 -3.80
CA VAL A 65 5.51 -18.41 -3.52
C VAL A 65 4.86 -17.34 -2.66
N SER A 66 5.47 -16.97 -1.54
CA SER A 66 4.99 -15.90 -0.68
C SER A 66 5.57 -14.55 -1.08
N VAL A 67 6.84 -14.51 -1.49
CA VAL A 67 7.52 -13.30 -1.95
C VAL A 67 8.28 -13.62 -3.23
N ALA A 68 8.13 -12.76 -4.23
CA ALA A 68 8.82 -12.91 -5.51
C ALA A 68 9.44 -11.61 -5.98
N GLU A 69 10.54 -11.72 -6.71
CA GLU A 69 11.04 -10.66 -7.58
C GLU A 69 10.37 -10.80 -8.97
N VAL A 70 9.95 -9.67 -9.54
CA VAL A 70 9.36 -9.60 -10.88
C VAL A 70 10.41 -9.09 -11.87
N ARG A 71 10.72 -9.90 -12.89
CA ARG A 71 11.61 -9.52 -14.00
C ARG A 71 10.99 -9.90 -15.34
N GLY A 72 10.80 -8.92 -16.23
CA GLY A 72 10.21 -9.15 -17.55
C GLY A 72 8.82 -9.80 -17.48
N GLY A 73 8.01 -9.43 -16.48
CA GLY A 73 6.68 -10.00 -16.25
C GLY A 73 6.66 -11.39 -15.60
N ARG A 74 7.81 -11.98 -15.28
CA ARG A 74 7.92 -13.30 -14.64
C ARG A 74 8.33 -13.17 -13.17
N THR A 75 7.82 -14.07 -12.34
CA THR A 75 8.16 -14.15 -10.91
C THR A 75 9.27 -15.16 -10.64
N THR A 76 10.14 -14.84 -9.69
CA THR A 76 11.12 -15.77 -9.10
C THR A 76 11.03 -15.65 -7.59
N ALA A 77 10.94 -16.78 -6.88
CA ALA A 77 10.88 -16.80 -5.42
C ALA A 77 12.06 -16.03 -4.81
N TYR A 78 11.77 -15.17 -3.83
CA TYR A 78 12.73 -14.27 -3.20
C TYR A 78 12.61 -14.35 -1.66
N PRO A 79 13.73 -14.34 -0.89
CA PRO A 79 15.12 -14.32 -1.37
C PRO A 79 15.56 -15.64 -1.99
N ASP A 80 14.91 -16.73 -1.61
CA ASP A 80 15.19 -18.08 -2.08
C ASP A 80 13.95 -18.99 -1.92
N ALA A 81 14.10 -20.23 -2.38
CA ALA A 81 13.07 -21.25 -2.25
C ALA A 81 12.86 -21.71 -0.80
N THR A 82 13.87 -21.62 0.06
CA THR A 82 13.81 -22.06 1.46
C THR A 82 12.85 -21.21 2.26
N TRP A 83 12.98 -19.87 2.20
CA TRP A 83 12.03 -18.96 2.86
C TRP A 83 10.61 -19.12 2.32
N ASN A 84 10.47 -19.45 1.03
CA ASN A 84 9.18 -19.67 0.39
C ASN A 84 8.66 -21.12 0.52
N ALA A 85 9.30 -21.99 1.29
CA ALA A 85 8.98 -23.43 1.31
C ALA A 85 7.75 -23.81 2.15
N TRP A 86 7.32 -22.96 3.08
CA TRP A 86 6.18 -23.27 3.96
C TRP A 86 4.88 -23.43 3.17
N ARG A 87 4.06 -24.39 3.57
CA ARG A 87 2.78 -24.74 2.93
C ARG A 87 1.74 -25.07 3.97
N ASN A 88 0.48 -24.76 3.67
CA ASN A 88 -0.66 -25.15 4.51
C ASN A 88 -0.67 -26.66 4.77
N ALA A 89 -0.39 -27.46 3.74
CA ALA A 89 -0.31 -28.92 3.84
C ALA A 89 0.80 -29.46 4.77
N LYS A 90 1.79 -28.63 5.12
CA LYS A 90 2.92 -28.98 6.00
C LYS A 90 2.99 -28.10 7.25
N ALA A 91 1.91 -27.42 7.60
CA ALA A 91 1.87 -26.46 8.71
C ALA A 91 2.31 -27.07 10.05
N GLN A 92 2.09 -28.38 10.25
CA GLN A 92 2.44 -29.09 11.48
C GLN A 92 3.92 -29.50 11.57
N THR A 93 4.65 -29.49 10.46
CA THR A 93 6.03 -30.02 10.39
C THR A 93 7.06 -28.98 9.98
N MET A 94 6.65 -27.78 9.59
CA MET A 94 7.55 -26.72 9.16
C MET A 94 7.60 -25.56 10.17
N PRO A 95 8.81 -25.07 10.53
CA PRO A 95 8.97 -24.01 11.51
C PRO A 95 8.45 -22.66 10.97
N VAL A 96 7.34 -22.17 11.50
CA VAL A 96 6.73 -20.88 11.10
C VAL A 96 7.66 -19.67 11.31
N GLY A 97 8.64 -19.82 12.20
CA GLY A 97 9.60 -18.77 12.53
C GLY A 97 10.76 -18.61 11.55
N GLU A 98 10.92 -19.52 10.58
CA GLU A 98 12.07 -19.59 9.65
C GLU A 98 11.62 -19.61 8.17
N HIS A 99 10.31 -19.46 7.93
CA HIS A 99 9.72 -19.44 6.61
C HIS A 99 8.61 -18.39 6.50
N PHE A 100 8.27 -17.99 5.29
CA PHE A 100 7.11 -17.15 4.99
C PHE A 100 5.81 -17.96 5.02
N VAL A 101 4.89 -17.57 5.91
CA VAL A 101 3.65 -18.28 6.21
C VAL A 101 2.47 -17.65 5.47
N CYS A 102 2.22 -16.36 5.65
CA CYS A 102 1.12 -15.65 5.00
C CYS A 102 1.52 -14.17 4.87
N VAL A 103 2.51 -13.90 4.02
CA VAL A 103 3.09 -12.56 3.85
C VAL A 103 2.04 -11.61 3.31
N GLN A 104 1.91 -10.45 3.95
CA GLN A 104 0.93 -9.44 3.57
C GLN A 104 1.56 -8.22 2.87
N SER A 105 2.74 -7.78 3.30
CA SER A 105 3.38 -6.57 2.76
C SER A 105 4.88 -6.76 2.55
N VAL A 106 5.39 -6.16 1.46
CA VAL A 106 6.81 -6.10 1.11
C VAL A 106 7.19 -4.66 0.80
N VAL A 107 8.24 -4.14 1.44
CA VAL A 107 8.64 -2.74 1.31
C VAL A 107 10.15 -2.61 1.24
N ALA A 108 10.67 -2.00 0.17
CA ALA A 108 12.07 -1.58 0.09
C ALA A 108 12.27 -0.32 0.97
N ASP A 109 13.23 -0.35 1.88
CA ASP A 109 13.46 0.73 2.85
C ASP A 109 14.23 1.94 2.28
N GLY A 110 14.62 1.89 1.00
CA GLY A 110 15.47 2.90 0.36
C GLY A 110 16.92 2.92 0.88
N ARG A 111 17.28 1.96 1.74
CA ARG A 111 18.55 1.84 2.48
C ARG A 111 19.19 0.47 2.27
N GLY A 112 18.89 -0.17 1.14
CA GLY A 112 19.43 -1.47 0.74
C GLY A 112 18.75 -2.69 1.37
N GLY A 113 17.66 -2.51 2.13
CA GLY A 113 16.85 -3.59 2.68
C GLY A 113 15.51 -3.74 1.96
N LEU A 114 15.12 -4.99 1.71
CA LEU A 114 13.72 -5.37 1.51
C LEU A 114 13.17 -5.90 2.83
N TRP A 115 12.07 -5.35 3.30
CA TRP A 115 11.38 -5.82 4.48
C TRP A 115 10.11 -6.57 4.09
N VAL A 116 9.91 -7.74 4.71
CA VAL A 116 8.77 -8.63 4.49
C VAL A 116 7.98 -8.75 5.78
N LEU A 117 6.72 -8.32 5.76
CA LEU A 117 5.81 -8.40 6.90
C LEU A 117 4.91 -9.64 6.75
N ASP A 118 5.01 -10.55 7.71
CA ASP A 118 4.29 -11.81 7.73
C ASP A 118 3.42 -11.90 8.99
N PRO A 119 2.11 -11.65 8.88
CA PRO A 119 1.13 -11.91 9.94
C PRO A 119 1.07 -13.35 10.42
N ALA A 120 1.48 -14.32 9.60
CA ALA A 120 1.35 -15.76 9.86
C ALA A 120 -0.08 -16.21 10.24
N ALA A 121 -1.09 -15.59 9.62
CA ALA A 121 -2.50 -15.96 9.72
C ALA A 121 -3.02 -16.44 8.35
N PRO A 122 -2.69 -17.66 7.89
CA PRO A 122 -3.25 -18.22 6.67
C PRO A 122 -4.78 -18.27 6.76
N GLY A 123 -5.46 -18.09 5.63
CA GLY A 123 -6.92 -18.00 5.60
C GLY A 123 -7.51 -16.68 6.14
N ASN A 124 -6.66 -15.74 6.59
CA ASN A 124 -7.08 -14.64 7.45
C ASN A 124 -7.78 -15.15 8.73
N GLU A 125 -7.27 -16.26 9.28
CA GLU A 125 -7.81 -16.94 10.45
C GLU A 125 -6.93 -16.74 11.70
N LYS A 126 -6.66 -17.81 12.44
CA LYS A 126 -5.85 -17.80 13.65
C LYS A 126 -4.38 -17.56 13.30
N ILE A 127 -3.74 -16.67 14.04
CA ILE A 127 -2.28 -16.53 14.01
C ILE A 127 -1.65 -17.86 14.44
N LEU A 128 -0.71 -18.36 13.63
CA LEU A 128 0.17 -19.45 14.03
C LEU A 128 1.19 -18.95 15.05
N GLU A 129 1.22 -19.58 16.21
CA GLU A 129 2.04 -19.15 17.35
C GLU A 129 3.53 -19.06 16.98
N GLY A 130 4.18 -17.95 17.35
CA GLY A 130 5.58 -17.67 16.98
C GLY A 130 5.82 -17.30 15.51
N GLY A 131 4.76 -17.29 14.69
CA GLY A 131 4.79 -16.99 13.27
C GLY A 131 4.93 -15.50 12.91
N PRO A 132 4.20 -14.57 13.56
CA PRO A 132 4.22 -13.15 13.19
C PRO A 132 5.62 -12.55 13.24
N LYS A 133 6.06 -11.97 12.11
CA LYS A 133 7.43 -11.48 11.98
C LYS A 133 7.57 -10.40 10.90
N LEU A 134 8.63 -9.62 11.05
CA LEU A 134 9.15 -8.67 10.07
C LEU A 134 10.57 -9.09 9.72
N VAL A 135 10.81 -9.47 8.46
CA VAL A 135 12.07 -10.05 7.98
C VAL A 135 12.79 -9.04 7.09
N ARG A 136 14.04 -8.71 7.40
CA ARG A 136 14.89 -7.88 6.55
C ARG A 136 15.76 -8.75 5.68
N ILE A 137 15.71 -8.51 4.37
CA ILE A 137 16.59 -9.10 3.37
C ILE A 137 17.49 -8.00 2.84
N ASP A 138 18.80 -8.24 2.83
CA ASP A 138 19.76 -7.36 2.18
C ASP A 138 19.66 -7.49 0.65
N LEU A 139 19.39 -6.40 -0.05
CA LEU A 139 19.15 -6.39 -1.49
C LEU A 139 20.42 -6.66 -2.31
N ALA A 140 21.61 -6.37 -1.77
CA ALA A 140 22.87 -6.60 -2.47
C ALA A 140 23.25 -8.08 -2.50
N THR A 141 23.01 -8.79 -1.39
CA THR A 141 23.37 -10.20 -1.21
C THR A 141 22.20 -11.16 -1.37
N ASN A 142 20.96 -10.66 -1.39
CA ASN A 142 19.71 -11.41 -1.32
C ASN A 142 19.66 -12.37 -0.13
N ARG A 143 20.21 -11.96 1.03
CA ARG A 143 20.23 -12.77 2.26
C ARG A 143 19.40 -12.14 3.34
N VAL A 144 18.69 -12.97 4.11
CA VAL A 144 18.06 -12.51 5.35
C VAL A 144 19.14 -12.06 6.32
N THR A 145 19.01 -10.82 6.79
CA THR A 145 19.95 -10.19 7.73
C THR A 145 19.31 -9.92 9.10
N LYS A 146 17.98 -9.91 9.18
CA LYS A 146 17.27 -9.71 10.44
C LYS A 146 15.88 -10.33 10.42
N VAL A 147 15.45 -10.83 11.57
CA VAL A 147 14.06 -11.23 11.85
C VAL A 147 13.63 -10.56 13.14
N VAL A 148 12.64 -9.67 13.07
CA VAL A 148 11.96 -9.09 14.23
C VAL A 148 10.69 -9.89 14.46
N ARG A 149 10.52 -10.47 15.65
CA ARG A 149 9.34 -11.27 16.01
C ARG A 149 8.35 -10.41 16.77
N PHE A 150 7.05 -10.61 16.50
CA PHE A 150 6.01 -9.91 17.25
C PHE A 150 5.50 -10.79 18.40
N PRO A 151 5.69 -10.39 19.66
CA PRO A 151 5.20 -11.15 20.81
C PRO A 151 3.66 -11.11 20.89
N GLY A 152 3.07 -12.02 21.66
CA GLY A 152 1.60 -12.21 21.74
C GLY A 152 0.84 -11.07 22.39
N ASP A 153 1.51 -10.12 23.07
CA ASP A 153 0.94 -8.85 23.55
C ASP A 153 0.93 -7.76 22.47
N VAL A 154 1.62 -7.99 21.35
CA VAL A 154 1.66 -7.12 20.17
C VAL A 154 0.84 -7.72 19.03
N ALA A 155 1.09 -8.98 18.66
CA ALA A 155 0.30 -9.72 17.68
C ALA A 155 -0.75 -10.57 18.42
N LEU A 156 -1.88 -9.93 18.74
CA LEU A 156 -2.97 -10.56 19.47
C LEU A 156 -3.65 -11.63 18.60
N GLN A 157 -4.38 -12.57 19.20
CA GLN A 157 -5.28 -13.41 18.40
C GLN A 157 -6.36 -12.54 17.74
N GLY A 158 -6.47 -12.65 16.42
CA GLY A 158 -7.31 -11.79 15.58
C GLY A 158 -6.61 -10.53 15.04
N THR A 159 -5.32 -10.31 15.34
CA THR A 159 -4.49 -9.30 14.66
C THR A 159 -4.21 -9.73 13.22
N TYR A 160 -4.18 -8.76 12.32
CA TYR A 160 -3.65 -8.92 10.98
C TYR A 160 -2.72 -7.75 10.67
N LEU A 161 -1.41 -7.98 10.76
CA LEU A 161 -0.38 -6.96 10.52
C LEU A 161 -0.35 -6.61 9.02
N ASN A 162 -1.04 -5.55 8.61
CA ASN A 162 -1.32 -5.33 7.20
C ASN A 162 -0.13 -4.69 6.49
N ASP A 163 0.10 -3.41 6.74
CA ASP A 163 0.97 -2.60 5.90
C ASP A 163 1.97 -1.80 6.75
N ILE A 164 3.16 -1.50 6.21
CA ILE A 164 4.27 -0.90 6.97
C ILE A 164 4.91 0.32 6.30
N ARG A 165 5.26 1.34 7.08
CA ARG A 165 6.13 2.45 6.64
C ARG A 165 7.28 2.67 7.62
N PHE A 166 8.40 3.16 7.10
CA PHE A 166 9.64 3.34 7.86
C PHE A 166 9.94 4.83 8.08
N SER A 167 10.40 5.17 9.28
CA SER A 167 10.91 6.51 9.55
C SER A 167 12.09 6.83 8.62
N PRO A 168 12.30 8.10 8.21
CA PRO A 168 13.37 8.45 7.29
C PRO A 168 14.76 8.06 7.76
N ASP A 169 14.99 7.99 9.08
CA ASP A 169 16.25 7.55 9.69
C ASP A 169 16.44 6.01 9.70
N GLY A 170 15.41 5.24 9.33
CA GLY A 170 15.42 3.78 9.27
C GLY A 170 15.38 3.09 10.64
N ARG A 171 15.01 3.80 11.72
CA ARG A 171 15.00 3.24 13.08
C ARG A 171 13.63 2.73 13.53
N THR A 172 12.55 3.28 13.00
CA THR A 172 11.18 2.96 13.42
C THR A 172 10.35 2.46 12.26
N GLY A 173 9.60 1.38 12.48
CA GLY A 173 8.52 0.93 11.61
C GLY A 173 7.16 1.23 12.22
N TYR A 174 6.21 1.67 11.40
CA TYR A 174 4.80 1.84 11.76
C TYR A 174 3.98 0.85 10.94
N ILE A 175 3.20 0.00 11.62
CA ILE A 175 2.41 -1.05 11.00
C ILE A 175 0.94 -0.86 11.37
N THR A 176 0.04 -1.02 10.42
CA THR A 176 -1.40 -1.09 10.70
C THR A 176 -1.83 -2.51 11.10
N ASP A 177 -2.70 -2.61 12.10
CA ASP A 177 -3.41 -3.85 12.40
C ASP A 177 -4.84 -3.76 11.84
N SER A 178 -5.09 -4.48 10.74
CA SER A 178 -6.39 -4.51 10.07
C SER A 178 -7.33 -5.57 10.63
N GLY A 179 -6.90 -6.26 11.68
CA GLY A 179 -7.63 -7.33 12.36
C GLY A 179 -8.88 -6.87 13.13
N THR A 180 -9.39 -7.76 13.98
CA THR A 180 -10.66 -7.55 14.71
C THR A 180 -10.59 -6.43 15.75
N ARG A 181 -9.38 -6.12 16.22
CA ARG A 181 -9.09 -5.00 17.11
C ARG A 181 -7.93 -4.21 16.52
N GLY A 182 -8.27 -3.21 15.71
CA GLY A 182 -7.27 -2.37 15.06
C GLY A 182 -6.37 -1.60 16.01
N ALA A 183 -5.18 -1.28 15.53
CA ALA A 183 -4.13 -0.53 16.22
C ALA A 183 -3.10 0.00 15.21
N ILE A 184 -2.19 0.85 15.70
CA ILE A 184 -0.92 1.15 15.04
C ILE A 184 0.19 0.46 15.85
N ILE A 185 0.90 -0.49 15.27
CA ILE A 185 2.06 -1.12 15.88
C ILE A 185 3.29 -0.29 15.57
N VAL A 186 4.02 0.09 16.62
CA VAL A 186 5.30 0.81 16.48
C VAL A 186 6.43 -0.16 16.80
N VAL A 187 7.41 -0.24 15.92
CA VAL A 187 8.52 -1.19 15.99
C VAL A 187 9.84 -0.43 16.02
N ASP A 188 10.65 -0.69 17.02
CA ASP A 188 12.07 -0.35 17.01
C ASP A 188 12.81 -1.39 16.16
N LEU A 189 13.30 -0.97 14.99
CA LEU A 189 13.93 -1.87 14.02
C LEU A 189 15.33 -2.28 14.43
N GLU A 190 15.97 -1.56 15.34
CA GLU A 190 17.30 -1.88 15.88
C GLU A 190 17.17 -2.86 17.04
N ALA A 191 16.39 -2.51 18.06
CA ALA A 191 16.17 -3.35 19.23
C ALA A 191 15.26 -4.56 18.95
N GLY A 192 14.45 -4.51 17.88
CA GLY A 192 13.48 -5.55 17.58
C GLY A 192 12.32 -5.62 18.57
N THR A 193 12.02 -4.52 19.26
CA THR A 193 10.91 -4.43 20.21
C THR A 193 9.74 -3.67 19.61
N SER A 194 8.53 -3.95 20.06
CA SER A 194 7.32 -3.33 19.49
C SER A 194 6.22 -3.15 20.52
N PHE A 195 5.29 -2.21 20.27
CA PHE A 195 4.10 -2.01 21.10
C PHE A 195 2.89 -1.59 20.26
N ARG A 196 1.70 -1.77 20.82
CA ARG A 196 0.43 -1.34 20.22
C ARG A 196 0.10 0.08 20.68
N ALA A 197 0.01 1.03 19.74
CA ALA A 197 -0.52 2.38 19.93
C ALA A 197 -1.95 2.46 19.39
N LEU A 198 -2.78 3.33 19.98
CA LEU A 198 -4.19 3.50 19.58
C LEU A 198 -4.99 2.18 19.57
N ASP A 199 -4.62 1.21 20.40
CA ASP A 199 -5.18 -0.13 20.42
C ASP A 199 -6.68 -0.13 20.78
N GLY A 200 -7.52 -0.57 19.84
CA GLY A 200 -8.97 -0.55 19.98
C GLY A 200 -9.60 0.85 19.93
N HIS A 201 -8.82 1.90 19.63
CA HIS A 201 -9.33 3.27 19.56
C HIS A 201 -10.24 3.44 18.34
N PRO A 202 -11.38 4.16 18.41
CA PRO A 202 -12.33 4.28 17.30
C PRO A 202 -11.72 4.65 15.94
N ALA A 203 -10.69 5.49 15.92
CA ALA A 203 -10.00 5.89 14.68
C ALA A 203 -9.25 4.75 13.97
N THR A 204 -8.96 3.65 14.66
CA THR A 204 -8.33 2.45 14.09
C THR A 204 -9.33 1.34 13.80
N GLN A 205 -10.64 1.57 14.06
CA GLN A 205 -11.68 0.56 13.89
C GLN A 205 -12.53 0.85 12.65
N VAL A 206 -13.32 -0.15 12.27
CA VAL A 206 -14.35 -0.02 11.23
C VAL A 206 -15.36 1.09 11.57
N GLU A 207 -15.77 1.86 10.56
CA GLU A 207 -16.88 2.81 10.68
C GLU A 207 -18.20 2.09 10.39
N LYS A 208 -19.09 2.02 11.39
CA LYS A 208 -20.32 1.19 11.32
C LYS A 208 -21.33 1.66 10.28
N ASP A 209 -21.27 2.93 9.87
CA ASP A 209 -22.13 3.55 8.87
C ASP A 209 -21.56 3.47 7.45
N VAL A 210 -20.37 2.87 7.27
CA VAL A 210 -19.75 2.68 5.97
C VAL A 210 -20.14 1.32 5.39
N THR A 211 -20.65 1.34 4.15
CA THR A 211 -20.89 0.13 3.35
C THR A 211 -19.83 0.04 2.27
N VAL A 212 -19.10 -1.07 2.22
CA VAL A 212 -18.18 -1.35 1.11
C VAL A 212 -19.02 -1.71 -0.11
N THR A 213 -18.82 -0.96 -1.18
CA THR A 213 -19.52 -1.19 -2.45
C THR A 213 -18.53 -1.46 -3.55
N VAL A 214 -18.89 -2.37 -4.47
CA VAL A 214 -18.17 -2.66 -5.71
C VAL A 214 -19.20 -2.82 -6.82
N ASP A 215 -18.90 -2.36 -8.03
CA ASP A 215 -19.83 -2.41 -9.18
C ASP A 215 -21.21 -1.80 -8.87
N GLY A 216 -21.25 -0.77 -8.03
CA GLY A 216 -22.47 -0.08 -7.61
C GLY A 216 -23.36 -0.85 -6.63
N LYS A 217 -22.89 -1.97 -6.05
CA LYS A 217 -23.66 -2.79 -5.10
C LYS A 217 -22.88 -3.01 -3.81
N PRO A 218 -23.56 -3.20 -2.66
CA PRO A 218 -22.91 -3.64 -1.43
C PRO A 218 -22.16 -4.95 -1.65
N LEU A 219 -20.88 -5.00 -1.27
CA LEU A 219 -20.11 -6.23 -1.26
C LEU A 219 -20.45 -7.00 0.02
N VAL A 220 -21.01 -8.20 -0.13
CA VAL A 220 -21.41 -9.03 1.01
C VAL A 220 -20.85 -10.44 0.87
N ARG A 221 -20.52 -11.05 2.00
CA ARG A 221 -20.26 -12.49 2.09
C ARG A 221 -21.56 -13.28 1.84
N PRO A 222 -21.49 -14.60 1.58
CA PRO A 222 -22.68 -15.44 1.40
C PRO A 222 -23.67 -15.42 2.58
N ASP A 223 -23.18 -15.10 3.79
CA ASP A 223 -24.00 -14.94 5.00
C ASP A 223 -24.59 -13.52 5.17
N GLY A 224 -24.40 -12.62 4.19
CA GLY A 224 -24.92 -11.27 4.18
C GLY A 224 -24.05 -10.23 4.90
N ARG A 225 -22.95 -10.62 5.55
CA ARG A 225 -22.08 -9.68 6.27
C ARG A 225 -21.22 -8.84 5.33
N GLN A 226 -20.97 -7.59 5.70
CA GLN A 226 -19.98 -6.71 5.07
C GLN A 226 -18.54 -7.19 5.38
N PRO A 227 -17.56 -6.96 4.47
CA PRO A 227 -16.16 -7.00 4.85
C PRO A 227 -15.88 -5.96 5.95
N ALA A 228 -15.13 -6.38 6.96
CA ALA A 228 -14.85 -5.58 8.15
C ALA A 228 -13.34 -5.62 8.43
N PHE A 229 -12.63 -4.60 7.95
CA PHE A 229 -11.19 -4.46 8.11
C PHE A 229 -10.90 -3.13 8.82
N SER A 230 -10.14 -3.23 9.90
CA SER A 230 -9.73 -2.11 10.75
C SER A 230 -8.66 -1.24 10.05
N ALA A 231 -7.84 -0.50 10.80
CA ALA A 231 -6.73 0.28 10.26
C ALA A 231 -5.92 -0.53 9.23
N ASP A 232 -5.75 0.02 8.04
CA ASP A 232 -5.18 -0.70 6.90
C ASP A 232 -4.20 0.20 6.14
N GLY A 233 -4.72 1.06 5.28
CA GLY A 233 -3.93 2.03 4.54
C GLY A 233 -3.10 2.92 5.46
N ILE A 234 -1.80 3.01 5.16
CA ILE A 234 -0.82 3.77 5.94
C ILE A 234 0.15 4.51 5.03
N ALA A 235 0.42 5.78 5.34
CA ALA A 235 1.42 6.58 4.66
C ALA A 235 2.18 7.44 5.67
N LEU A 236 3.46 7.70 5.40
CA LEU A 236 4.29 8.56 6.23
C LEU A 236 4.70 9.78 5.41
N SER A 237 4.61 10.99 5.98
CA SER A 237 5.16 12.18 5.34
C SER A 237 6.65 12.01 5.06
N ASN A 238 7.17 12.66 4.01
CA ASN A 238 8.57 12.49 3.59
C ASN A 238 9.58 12.93 4.67
N ASP A 239 9.18 13.85 5.56
CA ASP A 239 9.97 14.27 6.71
C ASP A 239 9.82 13.35 7.94
N GLY A 240 8.97 12.33 7.85
CA GLY A 240 8.73 11.34 8.91
C GLY A 240 7.87 11.83 10.07
N ARG A 241 7.37 13.07 10.04
CA ARG A 241 6.69 13.68 11.20
C ARG A 241 5.21 13.32 11.31
N THR A 242 4.55 13.03 10.19
CA THR A 242 3.11 12.75 10.17
C THR A 242 2.85 11.36 9.63
N LEU A 243 2.24 10.52 10.46
CA LEU A 243 1.68 9.25 10.02
C LEU A 243 0.22 9.43 9.65
N TYR A 244 -0.14 9.13 8.41
CA TYR A 244 -1.50 9.07 7.90
C TYR A 244 -1.98 7.64 7.92
N PHE A 245 -3.22 7.42 8.33
CA PHE A 245 -3.83 6.09 8.29
C PHE A 245 -5.35 6.18 8.20
N GLN A 246 -5.96 5.08 7.78
CA GLN A 246 -7.41 4.94 7.71
C GLN A 246 -7.78 3.46 7.86
N ALA A 247 -8.97 3.18 8.40
CA ALA A 247 -9.56 1.84 8.35
C ALA A 247 -10.12 1.54 6.95
N LEU A 248 -9.88 0.33 6.42
CA LEU A 248 -10.36 -0.03 5.08
C LEU A 248 -11.89 0.02 5.02
N THR A 249 -12.57 -0.60 5.99
CA THR A 249 -14.01 -0.41 6.17
C THR A 249 -14.28 0.90 6.91
N GLY A 250 -13.94 2.00 6.27
CA GLY A 250 -14.03 3.36 6.79
C GLY A 250 -13.90 4.39 5.67
N ARG A 251 -14.05 5.67 6.03
CA ARG A 251 -13.88 6.80 5.09
C ARG A 251 -13.22 8.01 5.74
N THR A 252 -12.73 7.89 6.96
CA THR A 252 -12.05 8.98 7.66
C THR A 252 -10.54 8.79 7.55
N LEU A 253 -9.88 9.77 6.92
CA LEU A 253 -8.43 9.86 6.92
C LEU A 253 -7.97 10.51 8.23
N TYR A 254 -7.17 9.80 9.00
CA TYR A 254 -6.55 10.29 10.22
C TYR A 254 -5.08 10.61 10.00
N ALA A 255 -4.55 11.46 10.87
CA ALA A 255 -3.13 11.69 11.00
C ALA A 255 -2.70 11.85 12.46
N ILE A 256 -1.45 11.52 12.74
CA ILE A 256 -0.84 11.71 14.07
C ILE A 256 0.63 12.09 13.93
N ASP A 257 1.11 12.94 14.84
CA ASP A 257 2.53 13.25 14.97
C ASP A 257 3.30 12.01 15.46
N THR A 258 4.29 11.56 14.69
CA THR A 258 5.09 10.38 15.05
C THR A 258 5.87 10.56 16.35
N ALA A 259 6.15 11.80 16.78
CA ALA A 259 6.78 12.08 18.06
C ALA A 259 5.89 11.67 19.26
N LYS A 260 4.58 11.50 19.03
CA LYS A 260 3.59 11.05 20.02
C LYS A 260 3.30 9.54 19.95
N LEU A 261 3.97 8.82 19.05
CA LEU A 261 3.93 7.37 18.91
C LEU A 261 5.19 6.74 19.54
N LYS A 262 5.44 7.02 20.83
CA LYS A 262 6.54 6.42 21.59
C LYS A 262 6.00 5.61 22.77
N ARG A 263 6.74 4.58 23.18
CA ARG A 263 6.32 3.65 24.25
C ARG A 263 6.06 4.37 25.58
N ASP A 264 6.81 5.43 25.86
CA ASP A 264 6.76 6.24 27.07
C ASP A 264 5.76 7.42 26.98
N THR A 265 5.19 7.68 25.81
CA THR A 265 4.16 8.73 25.67
C THR A 265 2.87 8.27 26.37
N PRO A 266 2.30 9.07 27.29
CA PRO A 266 1.03 8.73 27.92
C PRO A 266 -0.08 8.53 26.89
N LYS A 267 -0.91 7.49 27.07
CA LYS A 267 -2.01 7.17 26.13
C LYS A 267 -2.91 8.36 25.84
N ALA A 268 -3.21 9.18 26.85
CA ALA A 268 -4.05 10.37 26.70
C ALA A 268 -3.40 11.43 25.79
N GLU A 269 -2.08 11.60 25.83
CA GLU A 269 -1.35 12.49 24.92
C GLU A 269 -1.33 11.96 23.49
N THR A 270 -1.11 10.65 23.30
CA THR A 270 -1.17 10.02 21.98
C THR A 270 -2.56 10.21 21.36
N VAL A 271 -3.63 10.03 22.14
CA VAL A 271 -5.01 10.25 21.68
C VAL A 271 -5.27 11.73 21.38
N ALA A 272 -4.80 12.64 22.22
CA ALA A 272 -4.97 14.09 21.99
C ALA A 272 -4.21 14.59 20.75
N ALA A 273 -3.14 13.91 20.34
CA ALA A 273 -2.37 14.24 19.14
C ALA A 273 -3.00 13.72 17.83
N LEU A 274 -4.02 12.85 17.93
CA LEU A 274 -4.73 12.33 16.78
C LEU A 274 -5.63 13.42 16.17
N ARG A 275 -5.57 13.59 14.85
CA ARG A 275 -6.44 14.51 14.11
C ARG A 275 -7.15 13.81 12.96
N LYS A 276 -8.42 14.15 12.77
CA LYS A 276 -9.13 13.89 11.51
C LYS A 276 -8.60 14.86 10.45
N VAL A 277 -8.09 14.32 9.34
CA VAL A 277 -7.61 15.10 8.20
C VAL A 277 -8.77 15.47 7.28
N GLY A 278 -9.67 14.52 7.04
CA GLY A 278 -10.78 14.70 6.14
C GLY A 278 -11.60 13.43 5.98
N THR A 279 -12.58 13.49 5.08
CA THR A 279 -13.38 12.32 4.67
C THR A 279 -12.98 11.97 3.24
N THR A 280 -12.70 10.70 2.99
CA THR A 280 -12.23 10.10 1.74
C THR A 280 -13.29 9.12 1.22
N THR A 281 -12.88 7.90 0.86
CA THR A 281 -13.69 6.77 0.42
C THR A 281 -13.17 5.52 1.14
N VAL A 282 -13.86 4.38 1.00
CA VAL A 282 -13.26 3.06 1.28
C VAL A 282 -11.96 2.97 0.50
N ALA A 283 -10.87 2.71 1.22
CA ALA A 283 -9.52 2.71 0.68
C ALA A 283 -8.74 1.52 1.23
N ASP A 284 -7.90 0.93 0.40
CA ASP A 284 -6.99 -0.13 0.80
C ASP A 284 -5.63 0.49 1.11
N GLY A 285 -4.76 0.64 0.12
CA GLY A 285 -3.46 1.31 0.27
C GLY A 285 -3.49 2.84 0.27
N LEU A 286 -2.57 3.39 1.06
CA LEU A 286 -2.13 4.79 1.02
C LEU A 286 -0.67 4.87 0.59
N TRP A 287 -0.32 5.90 -0.18
CA TRP A 287 1.06 6.16 -0.59
C TRP A 287 1.40 7.65 -0.54
N MET A 288 2.46 8.01 0.17
CA MET A 288 3.04 9.35 0.09
C MET A 288 4.10 9.34 -1.01
N SER A 289 3.90 10.09 -2.08
CA SER A 289 4.92 10.19 -3.12
C SER A 289 6.11 11.03 -2.70
N LYS A 290 7.22 10.89 -3.43
CA LYS A 290 8.41 11.71 -3.28
C LYS A 290 8.12 13.21 -3.44
N ALA A 291 7.09 13.56 -4.20
CA ALA A 291 6.63 14.94 -4.39
C ALA A 291 5.73 15.45 -3.24
N GLY A 292 5.43 14.63 -2.23
CA GLY A 292 4.57 15.01 -1.10
C GLY A 292 3.08 14.91 -1.40
N VAL A 293 2.68 14.14 -2.41
CA VAL A 293 1.27 13.90 -2.76
C VAL A 293 0.81 12.60 -2.12
N LEU A 294 -0.27 12.67 -1.34
CA LEU A 294 -0.91 11.50 -0.75
C LEU A 294 -1.88 10.87 -1.76
N TYR A 295 -1.53 9.68 -2.25
CA TYR A 295 -2.38 8.84 -3.08
C TYR A 295 -3.17 7.84 -2.23
N VAL A 296 -4.38 7.54 -2.69
CA VAL A 296 -5.37 6.68 -2.04
C VAL A 296 -5.93 5.73 -3.09
N THR A 297 -5.87 4.42 -2.85
CA THR A 297 -6.58 3.47 -3.70
C THR A 297 -8.08 3.47 -3.37
N SER A 298 -8.92 3.17 -4.35
CA SER A 298 -10.37 3.11 -4.19
C SER A 298 -10.91 1.82 -4.81
N PRO A 299 -11.12 0.78 -3.99
CA PRO A 299 -11.77 -0.45 -4.43
C PRO A 299 -13.18 -0.24 -4.99
N THR A 300 -13.87 0.79 -4.52
CA THR A 300 -15.27 1.04 -4.88
C THR A 300 -15.49 1.37 -6.35
N ASP A 301 -14.55 2.11 -6.96
CA ASP A 301 -14.67 2.59 -8.34
C ASP A 301 -13.45 2.23 -9.21
N ASN A 302 -12.60 1.30 -8.75
CA ASN A 302 -11.40 0.80 -9.44
C ASN A 302 -10.46 1.95 -9.85
N SER A 303 -10.09 2.80 -8.89
CA SER A 303 -9.29 4.00 -9.16
C SER A 303 -8.16 4.20 -8.16
N VAL A 304 -7.16 4.98 -8.58
CA VAL A 304 -6.20 5.65 -7.69
C VAL A 304 -6.53 7.13 -7.71
N LYS A 305 -6.62 7.73 -6.53
CA LYS A 305 -6.97 9.14 -6.31
C LYS A 305 -5.85 9.84 -5.56
N ARG A 306 -5.76 11.17 -5.69
CA ARG A 306 -4.86 12.02 -4.89
C ARG A 306 -5.68 12.88 -3.93
N TRP A 307 -5.18 13.04 -2.71
CA TRP A 307 -5.74 13.96 -1.72
C TRP A 307 -5.28 15.39 -2.00
N THR A 308 -6.22 16.31 -2.16
CA THR A 308 -5.96 17.73 -2.45
C THR A 308 -5.76 18.58 -1.19
N GLY A 309 -5.90 17.98 -0.01
CA GLY A 309 -6.03 18.70 1.26
C GLY A 309 -7.48 18.79 1.74
N THR A 310 -8.46 18.69 0.83
CA THR A 310 -9.89 18.81 1.15
C THR A 310 -10.75 17.72 0.52
N THR A 311 -10.38 17.25 -0.67
CA THR A 311 -11.13 16.27 -1.47
C THR A 311 -10.20 15.25 -2.12
N LEU A 312 -10.77 14.20 -2.70
CA LEU A 312 -10.05 13.26 -3.55
C LEU A 312 -10.29 13.58 -5.02
N GLU A 313 -9.21 13.69 -5.80
CA GLU A 313 -9.25 13.79 -7.25
C GLU A 313 -8.80 12.48 -7.90
N THR A 314 -9.57 11.98 -8.87
CA THR A 314 -9.19 10.77 -9.61
C THR A 314 -7.95 11.03 -10.45
N VAL A 315 -6.93 10.19 -10.27
CA VAL A 315 -5.68 10.23 -11.04
C VAL A 315 -5.75 9.25 -12.19
N VAL A 316 -6.16 8.01 -11.92
CA VAL A 316 -6.42 6.99 -12.93
C VAL A 316 -7.60 6.13 -12.49
N GLN A 317 -8.47 5.79 -13.43
CA GLN A 317 -9.59 4.90 -13.22
C GLN A 317 -9.70 3.95 -14.40
N ASP A 318 -9.70 2.65 -14.13
CA ASP A 318 -9.78 1.60 -15.13
C ASP A 318 -10.40 0.37 -14.49
N LYS A 319 -11.34 -0.30 -15.17
CA LYS A 319 -11.96 -1.53 -14.67
C LYS A 319 -10.95 -2.65 -14.37
N ARG A 320 -9.75 -2.59 -14.97
CA ARG A 320 -8.63 -3.50 -14.72
C ARG A 320 -8.00 -3.30 -13.34
N LEU A 321 -8.14 -2.13 -12.70
CA LEU A 321 -7.70 -1.88 -11.31
C LEU A 321 -8.69 -2.48 -10.32
N ARG A 322 -8.98 -3.76 -10.49
CA ARG A 322 -9.99 -4.48 -9.74
C ARG A 322 -9.51 -4.68 -8.30
N TRP A 323 -10.05 -3.84 -7.40
CA TRP A 323 -9.54 -3.69 -6.03
C TRP A 323 -8.05 -3.31 -6.02
N PRO A 324 -7.72 -2.03 -6.27
CA PRO A 324 -6.34 -1.59 -6.18
C PRO A 324 -5.91 -1.63 -4.71
N ASP A 325 -4.88 -2.40 -4.41
CA ASP A 325 -4.46 -2.74 -3.04
C ASP A 325 -3.27 -1.87 -2.64
N THR A 326 -2.06 -2.29 -2.99
CA THR A 326 -0.81 -1.63 -2.59
C THR A 326 -0.25 -0.79 -3.72
N MET A 327 0.38 0.34 -3.36
CA MET A 327 1.12 1.21 -4.29
C MET A 327 2.60 1.26 -3.95
N SER A 328 3.44 1.47 -4.97
CA SER A 328 4.84 1.83 -4.81
C SER A 328 5.31 2.76 -5.92
N GLU A 329 6.18 3.70 -5.60
CA GLU A 329 6.75 4.63 -6.57
C GLU A 329 8.18 4.23 -6.97
N GLY A 330 8.40 4.05 -8.26
CA GLY A 330 9.72 3.78 -8.83
C GLY A 330 10.67 4.98 -8.76
N PRO A 331 11.97 4.78 -9.06
CA PRO A 331 12.96 5.86 -9.08
C PRO A 331 12.63 6.96 -10.09
N ASP A 332 11.91 6.64 -11.17
CA ASP A 332 11.54 7.58 -12.24
C ASP A 332 10.16 8.27 -12.02
N GLY A 333 9.55 8.09 -10.85
CA GLY A 333 8.23 8.63 -10.50
C GLY A 333 7.04 7.84 -11.05
N THR A 334 7.27 6.70 -11.71
CA THR A 334 6.18 5.78 -12.10
C THR A 334 5.55 5.17 -10.85
N LEU A 335 4.22 5.22 -10.76
CA LEU A 335 3.46 4.51 -9.73
C LEU A 335 3.10 3.11 -10.22
N TYR A 336 3.32 2.14 -9.35
CA TYR A 336 2.95 0.74 -9.51
C TYR A 336 1.80 0.44 -8.55
N VAL A 337 0.82 -0.32 -9.01
CA VAL A 337 -0.37 -0.67 -8.21
C VAL A 337 -0.79 -2.09 -8.50
N THR A 338 -0.98 -2.88 -7.45
CA THR A 338 -1.54 -4.23 -7.53
C THR A 338 -3.06 -4.15 -7.67
N ALA A 339 -3.63 -4.99 -8.54
CA ALA A 339 -5.05 -5.28 -8.55
C ALA A 339 -5.24 -6.62 -7.86
N SER A 340 -5.77 -6.65 -6.63
CA SER A 340 -5.82 -7.85 -5.81
C SER A 340 -7.08 -8.69 -6.01
N HIS A 341 -8.12 -8.13 -6.66
CA HIS A 341 -9.37 -8.83 -6.94
C HIS A 341 -10.05 -9.44 -5.69
N ILE A 342 -9.89 -8.85 -4.50
CA ILE A 342 -10.45 -9.37 -3.24
C ILE A 342 -11.96 -9.63 -3.35
N GLN A 343 -12.70 -8.75 -4.01
CA GLN A 343 -14.15 -8.89 -4.25
C GLN A 343 -14.53 -10.05 -5.17
N ASP A 344 -13.57 -10.62 -5.91
CA ASP A 344 -13.79 -11.73 -6.82
C ASP A 344 -13.42 -13.10 -6.20
N THR A 345 -12.91 -13.11 -4.97
CA THR A 345 -12.58 -14.33 -4.22
C THR A 345 -13.82 -15.16 -3.83
N ASN A 346 -13.58 -16.42 -3.47
CA ASN A 346 -14.63 -17.31 -2.95
C ASN A 346 -15.24 -16.85 -1.62
N TRP A 347 -14.65 -15.86 -0.94
CA TRP A 347 -15.24 -15.22 0.24
C TRP A 347 -16.51 -14.43 -0.09
N PHE A 348 -16.64 -13.93 -1.32
CA PHE A 348 -17.77 -13.09 -1.75
C PHE A 348 -18.53 -13.69 -2.94
N LYS A 349 -17.86 -14.53 -3.76
CA LYS A 349 -18.46 -15.18 -4.93
C LYS A 349 -18.47 -16.69 -4.78
N PRO A 350 -19.60 -17.29 -4.34
CA PRO A 350 -19.75 -18.75 -4.32
C PRO A 350 -19.39 -19.37 -5.67
N GLY A 351 -18.56 -20.41 -5.66
CA GLY A 351 -18.10 -21.11 -6.87
C GLY A 351 -16.87 -20.51 -7.55
N ALA A 352 -16.35 -19.35 -7.09
CA ALA A 352 -15.03 -18.89 -7.52
C ALA A 352 -13.95 -19.90 -7.09
N PRO A 353 -12.91 -20.12 -7.90
CA PRO A 353 -11.79 -20.97 -7.52
C PRO A 353 -11.03 -20.38 -6.32
N ALA A 354 -10.34 -21.26 -5.59
CA ALA A 354 -9.45 -20.86 -4.49
C ALA A 354 -8.35 -19.89 -4.95
N SER A 355 -7.76 -20.14 -6.12
CA SER A 355 -6.76 -19.26 -6.73
C SER A 355 -7.40 -18.42 -7.84
N ILE A 356 -7.19 -17.11 -7.80
CA ILE A 356 -7.66 -16.17 -8.83
C ILE A 356 -6.49 -15.48 -9.50
N LYS A 357 -6.65 -15.17 -10.79
CA LYS A 357 -5.64 -14.39 -11.53
C LYS A 357 -5.70 -12.93 -11.08
N THR A 358 -4.53 -12.32 -10.93
CA THR A 358 -4.37 -10.93 -10.54
C THR A 358 -3.23 -10.27 -11.32
N GLU A 359 -3.10 -8.96 -11.22
CA GLU A 359 -2.18 -8.20 -12.05
C GLU A 359 -1.44 -7.11 -11.26
N LEU A 360 -0.27 -6.75 -11.79
CA LEU A 360 0.45 -5.55 -11.44
C LEU A 360 0.36 -4.56 -12.59
N PHE A 361 -0.05 -3.33 -12.30
CA PHE A 361 -0.09 -2.24 -13.27
C PHE A 361 0.88 -1.14 -12.91
N SER A 362 1.19 -0.29 -13.88
CA SER A 362 1.96 0.93 -13.73
C SER A 362 1.33 2.08 -14.52
N PHE A 363 1.53 3.30 -14.04
CA PHE A 363 1.16 4.53 -14.73
C PHE A 363 2.05 5.68 -14.26
N LYS A 364 2.20 6.71 -15.08
CA LYS A 364 2.83 7.97 -14.66
C LYS A 364 1.74 8.92 -14.19
N PRO A 365 1.70 9.35 -12.92
CA PRO A 365 0.71 10.33 -12.50
C PRO A 365 0.91 11.62 -13.31
N ALA A 366 -0.20 12.21 -13.78
CA ALA A 366 -0.16 13.53 -14.42
C ALA A 366 0.34 14.57 -13.39
N ARG A 367 1.11 15.55 -13.87
CA ARG A 367 1.73 16.58 -13.02
C ARG A 367 0.70 17.52 -12.40
#